data_AF-A0A6B1G9U2-F1
#
_entry.id   AF-A0A6B1G9U2-F1
#
_cell.length_a   1.000
_cell.length_b   1.000
_cell.length_c   1.000
_cell.angle_alpha   90.00
_cell.angle_beta   90.00
_cell.angle_gamma   90.00
#
_symmetry.space_group_name_H-M   'P 1'
#
loop_
_entity.id
_entity.type
_entity.pdbx_description
1 polymer ?
#
loop_
_entity_poly.entity_id
_entity_poly.type
_entity_poly.pdbx_seq_one_letter_code
_entity_poly.pdbx_strand_id
1 'polypeptide(L)'
;MTETLDLQLPDVGAAIDTDNVSDWALEQFQTTYGPEITKDDIWEYLYGIMHSPHWRMDYRHDLQRNLPRIPLADDFEAFRSAGRKLMDLHVGYETVDEYPVQCLVDGEPDDGEADASAYRIEGRMRWDKRPDGNDDPAVLIVNSRCRLVDIPPETVRYTVSGRTPLQWAIDSLRVKHDKASGIVDDPNGWRDWADEPFNLIRHLRRLVRVSYESALIIAWLPTSRPGESRLYEPGPVTLADIIESQGKGPPLNDPTGIIYTDEEFETHLASLPYEHPSDS
;
A
#
# COMPACT_ATOMS: atom_id res chain seq x y z
N MET A 1 -49.75 23.11 12.75
CA MET A 1 -48.62 22.74 13.61
C MET A 1 -48.06 21.46 13.03
N THR A 2 -46.92 21.54 12.37
CA THR A 2 -46.28 20.39 11.72
C THR A 2 -45.39 19.74 12.77
N GLU A 3 -45.77 18.55 13.23
CA GLU A 3 -44.95 17.76 14.16
C GLU A 3 -43.74 17.22 13.41
N THR A 4 -42.57 17.78 13.68
CA THR A 4 -41.29 17.27 13.21
C THR A 4 -40.86 16.14 14.13
N LEU A 5 -40.55 14.97 13.58
CA LEU A 5 -40.02 13.85 14.35
C LEU A 5 -38.58 14.19 14.77
N ASP A 6 -38.36 14.36 16.06
CA ASP A 6 -37.02 14.56 16.63
C ASP A 6 -36.28 13.22 16.62
N LEU A 7 -35.20 13.13 15.83
CA LEU A 7 -34.36 11.95 15.66
C LEU A 7 -33.10 12.01 16.55
N GLN A 8 -33.09 12.83 17.60
CA GLN A 8 -32.00 12.82 18.58
C GLN A 8 -31.81 11.39 19.13
N LEU A 9 -30.69 10.78 18.73
CA LEU A 9 -30.22 9.52 19.30
C LEU A 9 -30.02 9.75 20.81
N PRO A 10 -30.42 8.80 21.67
CA PRO A 10 -30.15 8.91 23.10
C PRO A 10 -28.65 9.07 23.32
N ASP A 11 -28.29 9.86 24.33
CA ASP A 11 -26.93 10.03 24.82
C ASP A 11 -26.39 8.65 25.27
N VAL A 12 -25.81 7.92 24.32
CA VAL A 12 -25.00 6.74 24.58
C VAL A 12 -23.76 7.27 25.28
N GLY A 13 -23.75 7.16 26.62
CA GLY A 13 -22.65 7.64 27.44
C GLY A 13 -21.28 7.23 26.87
N ALA A 14 -20.26 8.06 27.15
CA ALA A 14 -18.93 7.99 26.55
C ALA A 14 -18.52 6.56 26.18
N ALA A 15 -18.32 6.33 24.88
CA ALA A 15 -17.82 5.06 24.36
C ALA A 15 -16.57 4.66 25.17
N ILE A 16 -16.63 3.49 25.81
CA ILE A 16 -15.48 2.97 26.56
C ILE A 16 -14.50 2.45 25.52
N ASP A 17 -13.42 3.20 25.30
CA ASP A 17 -12.31 2.76 24.46
C ASP A 17 -11.60 1.61 25.19
N THR A 18 -11.73 0.41 24.63
CA THR A 18 -11.17 -0.83 25.20
C THR A 18 -10.21 -1.41 24.19
N ASP A 19 -8.98 -1.66 24.62
CA ASP A 19 -7.94 -2.25 23.79
C ASP A 19 -8.34 -3.65 23.29
N ASN A 20 -8.13 -3.90 22.00
CA ASN A 20 -8.44 -5.19 21.37
C ASN A 20 -7.32 -6.23 21.56
N VAL A 21 -6.11 -5.81 21.94
CA VAL A 21 -5.03 -6.70 22.35
C VAL A 21 -5.25 -7.11 23.81
N SER A 22 -5.57 -8.39 24.02
CA SER A 22 -5.77 -8.94 25.37
C SER A 22 -4.51 -8.89 26.22
N ASP A 23 -4.66 -8.72 27.53
CA ASP A 23 -3.55 -8.76 28.50
C ASP A 23 -2.82 -10.11 28.47
N TRP A 24 -3.55 -11.20 28.21
CA TRP A 24 -2.95 -12.52 28.01
C TRP A 24 -1.94 -12.53 26.85
N ALA A 25 -2.28 -11.90 25.71
CA ALA A 25 -1.37 -11.82 24.57
C ALA A 25 -0.14 -10.97 24.92
N LEU A 26 -0.36 -9.84 25.59
CA LEU A 26 0.73 -8.99 26.09
C LEU A 26 1.70 -9.77 26.98
N GLU A 27 1.20 -10.56 27.93
CA GLU A 27 2.02 -11.42 28.78
C GLU A 27 2.87 -12.43 27.99
N GLN A 28 2.33 -13.03 26.92
CA GLN A 28 3.11 -13.96 26.08
C GLN A 28 4.28 -13.26 25.37
N PHE A 29 4.02 -12.08 24.81
CA PHE A 29 5.05 -11.28 24.14
C PHE A 29 6.09 -10.79 25.13
N GLN A 30 5.68 -10.28 26.29
CA GLN A 30 6.60 -9.82 27.33
C GLN A 30 7.46 -10.93 27.92
N THR A 31 6.91 -12.14 28.05
CA THR A 31 7.66 -13.33 28.48
C THR A 31 8.76 -13.70 27.47
N THR A 32 8.54 -13.45 26.18
CA THR A 32 9.44 -13.87 25.10
C THR A 32 10.48 -12.80 24.78
N TYR A 33 10.06 -11.53 24.68
CA TYR A 33 10.88 -10.43 24.17
C TYR A 33 11.29 -9.41 25.23
N GLY A 34 10.60 -9.33 26.36
CA GLY A 34 10.93 -8.42 27.47
C GLY A 34 9.72 -7.63 27.99
N PRO A 35 9.76 -7.17 29.26
CA PRO A 35 8.64 -6.46 29.90
C PRO A 35 8.32 -5.08 29.30
N GLU A 36 9.21 -4.53 28.47
CA GLU A 36 9.05 -3.24 27.78
C GLU A 36 8.05 -3.28 26.62
N ILE A 37 7.70 -4.47 26.12
CA ILE A 37 6.75 -4.62 25.02
C ILE A 37 5.39 -4.07 25.40
N THR A 38 4.85 -3.22 24.53
CA THR A 38 3.51 -2.64 24.62
C THR A 38 2.54 -3.32 23.66
N LYS A 39 1.24 -3.00 23.78
CA LYS A 39 0.22 -3.53 22.88
C LYS A 39 0.33 -2.99 21.46
N ASP A 40 0.81 -1.75 21.31
CA ASP A 40 1.10 -1.16 19.99
C ASP A 40 2.26 -1.88 19.30
N ASP A 41 3.32 -2.22 20.04
CA ASP A 41 4.44 -3.00 19.51
C ASP A 41 3.99 -4.36 18.98
N ILE A 42 3.00 -4.98 19.64
CA ILE A 42 2.39 -6.23 19.18
C ILE A 42 1.66 -5.96 17.86
N TRP A 43 0.85 -4.91 17.77
CA TRP A 43 0.11 -4.59 16.56
C TRP A 43 1.04 -4.31 15.37
N GLU A 44 2.10 -3.52 15.58
CA GLU A 44 3.16 -3.27 14.60
C GLU A 44 3.82 -4.59 14.16
N TYR A 45 4.23 -5.43 15.11
CA TYR A 45 4.82 -6.74 14.83
C TYR A 45 3.90 -7.64 14.00
N LEU A 46 2.61 -7.71 14.36
CA LEU A 46 1.61 -8.47 13.63
C LEU A 46 1.52 -8.00 12.17
N TYR A 47 1.51 -6.69 11.97
CA TYR A 47 1.47 -6.10 10.63
C TYR A 47 2.70 -6.48 9.82
N GLY A 48 3.89 -6.43 10.41
CA GLY A 48 5.13 -6.87 9.77
C GLY A 48 5.12 -8.35 9.36
N ILE A 49 4.74 -9.25 10.27
CA ILE A 49 4.66 -10.68 9.98
C ILE A 49 3.69 -10.98 8.84
N MET A 50 2.52 -10.33 8.82
CA MET A 50 1.51 -10.54 7.78
C MET A 50 1.98 -10.11 6.37
N HIS A 51 3.01 -9.27 6.31
CA HIS A 51 3.68 -8.84 5.08
C HIS A 51 4.91 -9.68 4.71
N SER A 52 5.37 -10.58 5.59
CA SER A 52 6.51 -11.47 5.31
C SER A 52 6.19 -12.44 4.15
N PRO A 53 6.95 -12.40 3.03
CA PRO A 53 6.75 -13.33 1.92
C PRO A 53 6.97 -14.78 2.33
N HIS A 54 7.97 -15.04 3.18
CA HIS A 54 8.30 -16.35 3.70
C HIS A 54 7.17 -16.95 4.53
N TRP A 55 6.63 -16.18 5.48
CA TRP A 55 5.49 -16.61 6.29
C TRP A 55 4.27 -16.91 5.42
N ARG A 56 3.93 -16.02 4.49
CA ARG A 56 2.78 -16.22 3.58
C ARG A 56 2.95 -17.46 2.72
N MET A 57 4.17 -17.74 2.24
CA MET A 57 4.46 -18.90 1.42
C MET A 57 4.38 -20.22 2.20
N ASP A 58 4.99 -20.25 3.39
CA ASP A 58 5.03 -21.40 4.28
C ASP A 58 3.63 -21.82 4.73
N TYR A 59 2.79 -20.84 5.08
CA TYR A 59 1.45 -21.07 5.62
C TYR A 59 0.33 -20.89 4.59
N ARG A 60 0.65 -20.78 3.28
CA ARG A 60 -0.34 -20.44 2.22
C ARG A 60 -1.60 -21.32 2.23
N HIS A 61 -1.46 -22.62 2.51
CA HIS A 61 -2.59 -23.55 2.53
C HIS A 61 -3.51 -23.33 3.72
N ASP A 62 -2.95 -22.91 4.85
CA ASP A 62 -3.70 -22.59 6.07
C ASP A 62 -4.36 -21.22 5.96
N LEU A 63 -3.63 -20.21 5.45
CA LEU A 63 -4.14 -18.85 5.25
C LEU A 63 -5.32 -18.79 4.28
N GLN A 64 -5.43 -19.75 3.35
CA GLN A 64 -6.59 -19.86 2.46
C GLN A 64 -7.85 -20.42 3.14
N ARG A 65 -7.74 -21.06 4.31
CA ARG A 65 -8.82 -21.84 4.93
C ARG A 65 -9.15 -21.44 6.35
N ASN A 66 -8.19 -20.84 7.07
CA ASN A 66 -8.25 -20.60 8.49
C ASN A 66 -7.79 -19.17 8.80
N LEU A 67 -8.17 -18.68 9.99
CA LEU A 67 -7.60 -17.45 10.52
C LEU A 67 -6.07 -17.60 10.70
N PRO A 68 -5.29 -16.54 10.41
CA PRO A 68 -3.85 -16.51 10.64
C PRO A 68 -3.46 -16.95 12.04
N ARG A 69 -2.44 -17.80 12.13
CA ARG A 69 -1.74 -18.10 13.39
C ARG A 69 -0.37 -17.47 13.30
N ILE A 70 -0.10 -16.55 14.23
CA ILE A 70 1.09 -15.70 14.16
C ILE A 70 2.21 -16.34 15.00
N PRO A 71 3.39 -16.62 14.43
CA PRO A 71 4.53 -17.10 15.19
C PRO A 71 5.10 -15.98 16.07
N LEU A 72 5.78 -16.38 17.13
CA LEU A 72 6.75 -15.53 17.82
C LEU A 72 8.10 -15.76 17.12
N ALA A 73 8.49 -14.83 16.25
CA ALA A 73 9.69 -14.90 15.43
C ALA A 73 10.93 -14.42 16.21
N ASP A 74 12.10 -14.92 15.84
CA ASP A 74 13.35 -14.58 16.54
C ASP A 74 13.69 -13.09 16.49
N ASP A 75 13.44 -12.44 15.35
CA ASP A 75 13.74 -11.02 15.12
C ASP A 75 12.49 -10.15 15.26
N PHE A 76 12.02 -10.00 16.50
CA PHE A 76 10.84 -9.19 16.82
C PHE A 76 10.95 -7.74 16.34
N GLU A 77 12.10 -7.10 16.55
CA GLU A 77 12.27 -5.67 16.25
C GLU A 77 12.27 -5.41 14.74
N ALA A 78 12.86 -6.30 13.92
CA ALA A 78 12.78 -6.15 12.47
C ALA A 78 11.33 -6.19 11.96
N PHE A 79 10.52 -7.16 12.45
CA PHE A 79 9.11 -7.24 12.07
C PHE A 79 8.29 -6.06 12.60
N ARG A 80 8.51 -5.65 13.85
CA ARG A 80 7.85 -4.49 14.45
C ARG A 80 8.17 -3.22 13.67
N SER A 81 9.45 -2.92 13.45
CA SER A 81 9.90 -1.70 12.76
C SER A 81 9.39 -1.62 11.32
N ALA A 82 9.41 -2.74 10.59
CA ALA A 82 8.82 -2.83 9.25
C ALA A 82 7.30 -2.65 9.29
N GLY A 83 6.63 -3.29 10.25
CA GLY A 83 5.18 -3.18 10.42
C GLY A 83 4.72 -1.76 10.71
N ARG A 84 5.40 -1.06 11.62
CA ARG A 84 5.18 0.36 11.90
C ARG A 84 5.27 1.21 10.64
N LYS A 85 6.37 1.10 9.89
CA LYS A 85 6.58 1.86 8.65
C LYS A 85 5.50 1.57 7.60
N LEU A 86 5.12 0.30 7.43
CA LEU A 86 4.06 -0.09 6.51
C LEU A 86 2.70 0.47 6.97
N MET A 87 2.41 0.46 8.27
CA MET A 87 1.17 1.04 8.81
C MET A 87 1.10 2.54 8.54
N ASP A 88 2.16 3.28 8.86
CA ASP A 88 2.23 4.73 8.64
C ASP A 88 1.97 5.06 7.16
N LEU A 89 2.64 4.33 6.26
CA LEU A 89 2.50 4.48 4.82
C LEU A 89 1.07 4.16 4.32
N HIS A 90 0.46 3.09 4.84
CA HIS A 90 -0.85 2.63 4.39
C HIS A 90 -2.02 3.42 4.98
N VAL A 91 -1.91 3.89 6.22
CA VAL A 91 -2.90 4.79 6.83
C VAL A 91 -2.80 6.18 6.18
N GLY A 92 -1.58 6.64 5.94
CA GLY A 92 -1.29 7.93 5.31
C GLY A 92 -1.31 7.93 3.78
N TYR A 93 -1.84 6.89 3.11
CA TYR A 93 -1.68 6.71 1.65
C TYR A 93 -2.17 7.90 0.80
N GLU A 94 -3.09 8.71 1.32
CA GLU A 94 -3.63 9.91 0.65
C GLU A 94 -2.80 11.17 0.90
N THR A 95 -1.98 11.17 1.95
CA THR A 95 -1.26 12.33 2.48
C THR A 95 0.25 12.19 2.43
N VAL A 96 0.79 11.00 2.16
CA VAL A 96 2.23 10.79 1.96
C VAL A 96 2.79 11.69 0.84
N ASP A 97 4.10 11.90 0.86
CA ASP A 97 4.77 12.66 -0.19
C ASP A 97 4.64 11.98 -1.55
N GLU A 98 4.43 12.80 -2.59
CA GLU A 98 4.38 12.34 -3.97
C GLU A 98 5.68 11.62 -4.35
N TYR A 99 5.57 10.52 -5.11
CA TYR A 99 6.73 9.98 -5.81
C TYR A 99 7.03 10.84 -7.04
N PRO A 100 8.30 11.15 -7.34
CA PRO A 100 8.68 12.08 -8.41
C PRO A 100 8.61 11.46 -9.82
N VAL A 101 7.49 10.83 -10.16
CA VAL A 101 7.20 10.40 -11.55
C VAL A 101 6.72 11.58 -12.39
N GLN A 102 7.08 11.58 -13.68
CA GLN A 102 6.74 12.68 -14.57
C GLN A 102 5.29 12.57 -15.04
N CYS A 103 4.58 13.71 -15.00
CA CYS A 103 3.28 13.87 -15.66
C CYS A 103 3.52 14.56 -16.99
N LEU A 104 3.03 13.96 -18.08
CA LEU A 104 3.08 14.52 -19.41
C LEU A 104 1.66 14.92 -19.84
N VAL A 105 1.49 16.17 -20.26
CA VAL A 105 0.27 16.67 -20.90
C VAL A 105 0.57 17.04 -22.33
N ASP A 106 -0.16 16.45 -23.27
CA ASP A 106 0.06 16.62 -24.72
C ASP A 106 1.50 16.34 -25.19
N GLY A 107 2.23 15.50 -24.42
CA GLY A 107 3.59 15.07 -24.71
C GLY A 107 4.69 15.86 -24.01
N GLU A 108 4.35 16.94 -23.29
CA GLU A 108 5.32 17.79 -22.59
C GLU A 108 5.19 17.63 -21.06
N PRO A 109 6.29 17.75 -20.30
CA PRO A 109 6.23 17.76 -18.83
C PRO A 109 5.32 18.86 -18.30
N ASP A 110 4.47 18.50 -17.36
CA ASP A 110 3.54 19.42 -16.72
C ASP A 110 3.41 19.10 -15.23
N ASP A 111 3.40 20.15 -14.40
CA ASP A 111 3.26 20.07 -12.94
C ASP A 111 2.01 20.80 -12.43
N GLY A 112 0.92 20.75 -13.22
CA GLY A 112 -0.38 21.28 -12.83
C GLY A 112 -0.75 22.62 -13.45
N GLU A 113 -0.03 23.05 -14.50
CA GLU A 113 -0.22 24.36 -15.16
C GLU A 113 -1.13 24.27 -16.39
N ALA A 114 -1.32 23.08 -16.96
CA ALA A 114 -2.24 22.86 -18.07
C ALA A 114 -3.72 23.07 -17.66
N ASP A 115 -4.58 23.21 -18.67
CA ASP A 115 -6.02 23.34 -18.49
C ASP A 115 -6.60 22.20 -17.64
N ALA A 116 -7.50 22.52 -16.72
CA ALA A 116 -8.07 21.59 -15.75
C ALA A 116 -8.72 20.34 -16.38
N SER A 117 -9.22 20.44 -17.63
CA SER A 117 -9.76 19.27 -18.34
C SER A 117 -8.70 18.24 -18.70
N ALA A 118 -7.42 18.63 -18.78
CA ALA A 118 -6.32 17.75 -19.15
C ALA A 118 -6.10 16.61 -18.15
N TYR A 119 -6.48 16.77 -16.89
CA TYR A 119 -6.27 15.75 -15.85
C TYR A 119 -7.52 14.90 -15.56
N ARG A 120 -8.69 15.28 -16.08
CA ARG A 120 -9.94 14.60 -15.75
C ARG A 120 -10.02 13.19 -16.34
N ILE A 121 -10.65 12.27 -15.62
CA ILE A 121 -10.91 10.92 -16.09
C ILE A 121 -12.04 10.96 -17.12
N GLU A 122 -11.72 10.71 -18.39
CA GLU A 122 -12.73 10.66 -19.48
C GLU A 122 -13.44 9.29 -19.57
N GLY A 123 -12.88 8.26 -18.94
CA GLY A 123 -13.37 6.89 -19.02
C GLY A 123 -12.69 5.99 -18.00
N ARG A 124 -11.84 5.07 -18.46
CA ARG A 124 -10.99 4.23 -17.61
C ARG A 124 -9.53 4.50 -17.96
N MET A 125 -8.71 4.74 -16.95
CA MET A 125 -7.26 4.76 -17.08
C MET A 125 -6.75 3.39 -17.57
N ARG A 126 -5.55 3.34 -18.12
CA ARG A 126 -4.95 2.07 -18.57
C ARG A 126 -3.43 2.15 -18.61
N TRP A 127 -2.78 1.00 -18.45
CA TRP A 127 -1.37 0.87 -18.78
C TRP A 127 -1.15 1.08 -20.27
N ASP A 128 0.02 1.61 -20.62
CA ASP A 128 0.48 1.59 -22.01
C ASP A 128 0.78 0.15 -22.45
N LYS A 129 1.09 -0.02 -23.72
CA LYS A 129 1.45 -1.32 -24.29
C LYS A 129 2.93 -1.37 -24.65
N ARG A 130 3.58 -2.43 -24.21
CA ARG A 130 4.90 -2.82 -24.70
C ARG A 130 4.82 -3.29 -26.16
N PRO A 131 5.96 -3.36 -26.89
CA PRO A 131 5.98 -3.84 -28.27
C PRO A 131 5.43 -5.26 -28.46
N ASP A 132 5.43 -6.08 -27.40
CA ASP A 132 4.88 -7.44 -27.39
C ASP A 132 3.35 -7.49 -27.16
N GLY A 133 2.71 -6.35 -26.94
CA GLY A 133 1.26 -6.21 -26.70
C GLY A 133 0.84 -6.37 -25.23
N ASN A 134 1.77 -6.68 -24.33
CA ASN A 134 1.50 -6.75 -22.89
C ASN A 134 1.44 -5.35 -22.28
N ASP A 135 0.81 -5.23 -21.11
CA ASP A 135 0.78 -3.98 -20.35
C ASP A 135 2.19 -3.54 -19.94
N ASP A 136 2.45 -2.25 -20.08
CA ASP A 136 3.65 -1.57 -19.60
C ASP A 136 3.35 -0.81 -18.29
N PRO A 137 3.73 -1.36 -17.12
CA PRO A 137 3.50 -0.70 -15.84
C PRO A 137 4.35 0.56 -15.64
N ALA A 138 5.32 0.84 -16.50
CA ALA A 138 6.12 2.07 -16.43
C ALA A 138 5.33 3.32 -16.86
N VAL A 139 4.20 3.13 -17.57
CA VAL A 139 3.43 4.22 -18.14
C VAL A 139 1.93 4.03 -17.91
N LEU A 140 1.35 4.93 -17.11
CA LEU A 140 -0.09 5.01 -16.88
C LEU A 140 -0.72 6.09 -17.76
N ILE A 141 -1.64 5.69 -18.64
CA ILE A 141 -2.44 6.60 -19.45
C ILE A 141 -3.68 6.99 -18.63
N VAL A 142 -3.75 8.25 -18.22
CA VAL A 142 -4.90 8.79 -17.47
C VAL A 142 -6.06 9.05 -18.43
N ASN A 143 -5.79 9.77 -19.52
CA ASN A 143 -6.76 10.05 -20.58
C ASN A 143 -6.05 10.28 -21.94
N SER A 144 -6.71 10.94 -22.89
CA SER A 144 -6.14 11.23 -24.22
C SER A 144 -4.96 12.20 -24.22
N ARG A 145 -4.82 13.04 -23.17
CA ARG A 145 -3.84 14.12 -23.06
C ARG A 145 -2.79 13.87 -21.98
N CYS A 146 -3.20 13.31 -20.85
CA CYS A 146 -2.40 13.15 -19.64
C CYS A 146 -1.90 11.71 -19.45
N ARG A 147 -0.61 11.58 -19.13
CA ARG A 147 0.07 10.29 -18.87
C ARG A 147 1.06 10.46 -17.71
N LEU A 148 1.16 9.45 -16.86
CA LEU A 148 2.21 9.35 -15.84
C LEU A 148 3.28 8.39 -16.37
N VAL A 149 4.54 8.82 -16.44
CA VAL A 149 5.65 8.03 -16.98
C VAL A 149 6.75 7.86 -15.94
N ASP A 150 7.74 7.01 -16.24
CA ASP A 150 8.86 6.69 -15.36
C ASP A 150 8.44 6.05 -14.03
N ILE A 151 7.33 5.31 -14.03
CA ILE A 151 6.88 4.55 -12.85
C ILE A 151 7.90 3.42 -12.57
N PRO A 152 8.47 3.36 -11.35
CA PRO A 152 9.49 2.36 -11.04
C PRO A 152 8.96 0.93 -11.16
N PRO A 153 9.73 -0.01 -11.72
CA PRO A 153 9.29 -1.40 -11.87
C PRO A 153 9.04 -2.09 -10.52
N GLU A 154 9.66 -1.64 -9.43
CA GLU A 154 9.46 -2.18 -8.08
C GLU A 154 8.01 -2.05 -7.59
N THR A 155 7.27 -1.05 -8.08
CA THR A 155 5.88 -0.80 -7.69
C THR A 155 4.95 -1.98 -7.96
N VAL A 156 5.29 -2.85 -8.92
CA VAL A 156 4.50 -4.04 -9.25
C VAL A 156 4.68 -5.19 -8.27
N ARG A 157 5.70 -5.11 -7.39
CA ARG A 157 6.01 -6.15 -6.39
C ARG A 157 5.08 -6.07 -5.18
N TYR A 158 4.43 -4.93 -4.95
CA TYR A 158 3.43 -4.78 -3.90
C TYR A 158 2.01 -4.92 -4.46
N THR A 159 1.26 -5.88 -3.92
CA THR A 159 -0.14 -6.12 -4.32
C THR A 159 -1.03 -6.33 -3.12
N VAL A 160 -2.24 -5.78 -3.19
CA VAL A 160 -3.33 -6.03 -2.25
C VAL A 160 -4.43 -6.78 -3.00
N SER A 161 -4.73 -8.01 -2.59
CA SER A 161 -5.72 -8.88 -3.25
C SER A 161 -5.45 -9.09 -4.75
N GLY A 162 -4.17 -9.32 -5.11
CA GLY A 162 -3.75 -9.62 -6.48
C GLY A 162 -3.67 -8.41 -7.42
N ARG A 163 -3.84 -7.19 -6.92
CA ARG A 163 -3.73 -5.94 -7.68
C ARG A 163 -2.76 -4.98 -7.03
N THR A 164 -1.98 -4.25 -7.83
CA THR A 164 -1.17 -3.13 -7.32
C THR A 164 -2.10 -1.98 -6.90
N PRO A 165 -1.65 -1.07 -6.01
CA PRO A 165 -2.42 0.13 -5.67
C PRO A 165 -2.86 0.94 -6.90
N LEU A 166 -1.99 1.10 -7.90
CA LEU A 166 -2.36 1.76 -9.16
C LEU A 166 -3.37 0.95 -9.98
N GLN A 167 -3.31 -0.37 -9.96
CA GLN A 167 -4.32 -1.21 -10.61
C GLN A 167 -5.68 -1.06 -9.91
N TRP A 168 -5.71 -0.93 -8.58
CA TRP A 168 -6.92 -0.58 -7.85
C TRP A 168 -7.48 0.78 -8.28
N ALA A 169 -6.62 1.80 -8.43
CA ALA A 169 -7.04 3.10 -8.94
C ALA A 169 -7.63 3.01 -10.35
N ILE A 170 -6.99 2.27 -11.28
CA ILE A 170 -7.50 2.01 -12.64
C ILE A 170 -8.89 1.35 -12.62
N ASP A 171 -9.14 0.45 -11.68
CA ASP A 171 -10.39 -0.30 -11.61
C ASP A 171 -11.53 0.48 -10.94
N SER A 172 -11.19 1.24 -9.91
CA SER A 172 -12.14 1.98 -9.07
C SER A 172 -12.45 3.37 -9.63
N LEU A 173 -11.43 4.12 -10.04
CA LEU A 173 -11.53 5.49 -10.53
C LEU A 173 -11.84 5.49 -12.03
N ARG A 174 -13.12 5.25 -12.33
CA ARG A 174 -13.67 5.36 -13.69
C ARG A 174 -15.10 5.85 -13.62
N VAL A 175 -15.54 6.55 -14.66
CA VAL A 175 -16.94 6.95 -14.79
C VAL A 175 -17.80 5.70 -15.03
N LYS A 176 -18.78 5.44 -14.16
CA LYS A 176 -19.72 4.32 -14.29
C LYS A 176 -21.15 4.83 -14.32
N HIS A 177 -21.94 4.24 -15.21
CA HIS A 177 -23.38 4.47 -15.29
C HIS A 177 -24.12 3.20 -14.92
N ASP A 178 -24.85 3.23 -13.81
CA ASP A 178 -25.76 2.13 -13.48
C ASP A 178 -27.08 2.32 -14.23
N LYS A 179 -27.37 1.44 -15.20
CA LYS A 179 -28.55 1.57 -16.07
C LYS A 179 -29.87 1.38 -15.32
N ALA A 180 -29.87 0.64 -14.21
CA ALA A 180 -31.08 0.31 -13.48
C ALA A 180 -31.54 1.47 -12.59
N SER A 181 -30.62 2.07 -11.85
CA SER A 181 -30.88 3.21 -10.96
C SER A 181 -30.75 4.57 -11.66
N GLY A 182 -30.01 4.64 -12.78
CA GLY A 182 -29.66 5.89 -13.44
C GLY A 182 -28.56 6.68 -12.73
N ILE A 183 -27.97 6.14 -11.65
CA ILE A 183 -26.92 6.79 -10.87
C ILE A 183 -25.61 6.77 -11.67
N VAL A 184 -24.95 7.92 -11.69
CA VAL A 184 -23.61 8.10 -12.28
C VAL A 184 -22.60 8.19 -11.15
N ASP A 185 -21.65 7.27 -11.14
CA ASP A 185 -20.47 7.27 -10.28
C ASP A 185 -19.32 7.90 -11.08
N ASP A 186 -19.09 9.19 -10.87
CA ASP A 186 -18.04 9.96 -11.54
C ASP A 186 -16.99 10.41 -10.52
N PRO A 187 -15.77 9.82 -10.54
CA PRO A 187 -14.71 10.19 -9.61
C PRO A 187 -14.27 11.65 -9.75
N ASN A 188 -14.46 12.28 -10.90
CA ASN A 188 -14.10 13.69 -11.11
C ASN A 188 -14.95 14.66 -10.27
N GLY A 189 -16.08 14.19 -9.72
CA GLY A 189 -16.91 14.94 -8.78
C GLY A 189 -16.49 14.78 -7.32
N TRP A 190 -15.46 13.98 -7.02
CA TRP A 190 -14.92 13.85 -5.67
C TRP A 190 -14.37 15.20 -5.20
N ARG A 191 -14.63 15.55 -3.93
CA ARG A 191 -14.37 16.90 -3.37
C ARG A 191 -12.95 17.39 -3.67
N ASP A 192 -11.95 16.53 -3.55
CA ASP A 192 -10.54 16.92 -3.69
C ASP A 192 -10.11 17.16 -5.15
N TRP A 193 -10.88 16.65 -6.13
CA TRP A 193 -10.54 16.72 -7.56
C TRP A 193 -11.52 17.57 -8.36
N ALA A 194 -12.71 17.85 -7.82
CA ALA A 194 -13.74 18.62 -8.49
C ALA A 194 -13.25 20.02 -8.85
N ASP A 195 -12.63 20.70 -7.86
CA ASP A 195 -12.12 22.06 -7.99
C ASP A 195 -10.66 22.10 -8.45
N GLU A 196 -9.87 21.08 -8.11
CA GLU A 196 -8.45 20.97 -8.46
C GLU A 196 -8.14 19.60 -9.11
N PRO A 197 -8.41 19.41 -10.41
CA PRO A 197 -8.25 18.10 -11.05
C PRO A 197 -6.83 17.54 -11.03
N PHE A 198 -5.81 18.40 -10.90
CA PHE A 198 -4.42 17.94 -10.74
C PHE A 198 -4.18 17.15 -9.45
N ASN A 199 -5.05 17.29 -8.43
CA ASN A 199 -4.97 16.47 -7.21
C ASN A 199 -5.20 14.97 -7.48
N LEU A 200 -5.85 14.60 -8.59
CA LEU A 200 -5.86 13.21 -9.06
C LEU A 200 -4.44 12.72 -9.39
N ILE A 201 -3.66 13.55 -10.10
CA ILE A 201 -2.28 13.20 -10.47
C ILE A 201 -1.41 13.08 -9.22
N ARG A 202 -1.55 14.00 -8.27
CA ARG A 202 -0.89 13.92 -6.96
C ARG A 202 -1.25 12.63 -6.23
N HIS A 203 -2.54 12.27 -6.21
CA HIS A 203 -2.99 11.00 -5.61
C HIS A 203 -2.35 9.78 -6.29
N LEU A 204 -2.29 9.74 -7.62
CA LEU A 204 -1.61 8.66 -8.35
C LEU A 204 -0.11 8.60 -8.03
N ARG A 205 0.57 9.76 -7.92
CA ARG A 205 1.97 9.85 -7.47
C ARG A 205 2.18 9.32 -6.04
N ARG A 206 1.22 9.52 -5.14
CA ARG A 206 1.23 8.92 -3.79
C ARG A 206 1.02 7.41 -3.83
N LEU A 207 0.14 6.91 -4.69
CA LEU A 207 -0.01 5.47 -4.86
C LEU A 207 1.26 4.82 -5.44
N VAL A 208 2.02 5.52 -6.29
CA VAL A 208 3.36 5.09 -6.72
C VAL A 208 4.30 5.00 -5.51
N ARG A 209 4.36 6.03 -4.67
CA ARG A 209 5.16 6.09 -3.44
C ARG A 209 4.86 4.90 -2.53
N VAL A 210 3.58 4.72 -2.19
CA VAL A 210 3.10 3.61 -1.36
C VAL A 210 3.51 2.27 -1.95
N SER A 211 3.32 2.08 -3.26
CA SER A 211 3.70 0.82 -3.91
C SER A 211 5.20 0.55 -3.84
N TYR A 212 6.00 1.57 -4.11
CA TYR A 212 7.46 1.47 -4.12
C TYR A 212 8.03 1.19 -2.72
N GLU A 213 7.64 1.99 -1.73
CA GLU A 213 8.19 1.87 -0.38
C GLU A 213 7.70 0.60 0.33
N SER A 214 6.44 0.21 0.15
CA SER A 214 5.96 -1.08 0.66
C SER A 214 6.73 -2.25 0.04
N ALA A 215 7.01 -2.20 -1.26
CA ALA A 215 7.80 -3.23 -1.93
C ALA A 215 9.23 -3.32 -1.37
N LEU A 216 9.86 -2.18 -1.10
CA LEU A 216 11.18 -2.14 -0.46
C LEU A 216 11.13 -2.74 0.96
N ILE A 217 10.25 -2.25 1.83
CA ILE A 217 10.16 -2.72 3.21
C ILE A 217 9.94 -4.25 3.26
N ILE A 218 9.07 -4.78 2.41
CA ILE A 218 8.76 -6.20 2.34
C ILE A 218 9.97 -7.04 1.90
N ALA A 219 10.78 -6.54 0.96
CA ALA A 219 11.95 -7.25 0.45
C ALA A 219 13.04 -7.46 1.52
N TRP A 220 13.03 -6.65 2.58
CA TRP A 220 14.00 -6.68 3.68
C TRP A 220 13.50 -7.41 4.93
N LEU A 221 12.28 -7.93 4.93
CA LEU A 221 11.75 -8.69 6.06
C LEU A 221 12.52 -10.00 6.26
N PRO A 222 12.91 -10.34 7.50
CA PRO A 222 13.60 -11.58 7.78
C PRO A 222 12.68 -12.80 7.57
N THR A 223 13.28 -13.99 7.61
CA THR A 223 12.52 -15.23 7.66
C THR A 223 11.82 -15.35 9.01
N SER A 224 10.51 -15.61 9.02
CA SER A 224 9.69 -15.66 10.24
C SER A 224 9.86 -16.94 11.09
N ARG A 225 10.85 -17.81 10.79
CA ARG A 225 11.01 -19.11 11.44
C ARG A 225 12.00 -19.03 12.62
N PRO A 226 11.66 -19.59 13.79
CA PRO A 226 12.61 -19.74 14.89
C PRO A 226 13.76 -20.70 14.54
N GLY A 227 15.00 -20.29 14.77
CA GLY A 227 16.19 -21.14 14.69
C GLY A 227 16.90 -21.24 13.34
N GLU A 228 16.44 -20.51 12.31
CA GLU A 228 17.14 -20.33 11.03
C GLU A 228 17.53 -18.85 10.86
N SER A 229 18.32 -18.31 11.80
CA SER A 229 19.13 -17.11 11.51
C SER A 229 20.21 -17.52 10.51
N ARG A 230 19.83 -17.60 9.24
CA ARG A 230 20.79 -17.47 8.15
C ARG A 230 20.99 -15.98 7.97
N LEU A 231 22.24 -15.53 7.99
CA LEU A 231 22.63 -14.26 7.37
C LEU A 231 21.99 -14.25 5.98
N TYR A 232 20.93 -13.46 5.81
CA TYR A 232 20.21 -13.34 4.57
C TYR A 232 21.11 -12.54 3.63
N GLU A 233 21.80 -13.22 2.73
CA GLU A 233 22.28 -12.57 1.53
C GLU A 233 21.04 -12.29 0.68
N PRO A 234 20.76 -11.05 0.27
CA PRO A 234 19.61 -10.73 -0.58
C PRO A 234 19.72 -11.46 -1.91
N GLY A 235 19.20 -12.68 -1.95
CA GLY A 235 18.98 -13.44 -3.16
C GLY A 235 17.82 -12.82 -3.93
N PRO A 236 17.80 -12.92 -5.26
CA PRO A 236 16.72 -12.37 -6.05
C PRO A 236 15.43 -13.11 -5.72
N VAL A 237 14.57 -12.50 -4.90
CA VAL A 237 13.17 -12.90 -4.81
C VAL A 237 12.57 -12.60 -6.17
N THR A 238 12.36 -13.66 -6.96
CA THR A 238 11.89 -13.49 -8.32
C THR A 238 10.44 -13.07 -8.32
N LEU A 239 10.01 -12.40 -9.38
CA LEU A 239 8.60 -12.06 -9.52
C LEU A 239 7.69 -13.30 -9.51
N ALA A 240 8.21 -14.47 -9.88
CA ALA A 240 7.50 -15.74 -9.81
C ALA A 240 7.21 -16.15 -8.35
N ASP A 241 8.17 -15.97 -7.44
CA ASP A 241 8.01 -16.31 -6.02
C ASP A 241 6.98 -15.42 -5.32
N ILE A 242 6.90 -14.15 -5.72
CA ILE A 242 5.92 -13.18 -5.24
C ILE A 242 4.53 -13.45 -5.84
N ILE A 243 4.44 -13.73 -7.15
CA ILE A 243 3.17 -14.07 -7.81
C ILE A 243 2.58 -15.39 -7.27
N GLU A 244 3.43 -16.37 -6.95
CA GLU A 244 3.01 -17.65 -6.38
C GLU A 244 2.55 -17.51 -4.91
N SER A 245 3.15 -16.60 -4.13
CA SER A 245 2.72 -16.30 -2.74
C SER A 245 1.56 -15.31 -2.61
N GLN A 246 1.34 -14.42 -3.58
CA GLN A 246 0.33 -13.35 -3.51
C GLN A 246 -0.95 -13.62 -4.32
N GLY A 247 -1.03 -14.75 -5.02
CA GLY A 247 -2.22 -15.17 -5.76
C GLY A 247 -2.39 -14.45 -7.11
N LYS A 248 -2.03 -15.16 -8.19
CA LYS A 248 -2.34 -14.90 -9.62
C LYS A 248 -2.55 -13.41 -10.01
N GLY A 249 -1.48 -12.64 -9.93
CA GLY A 249 -1.25 -11.50 -10.85
C GLY A 249 -0.53 -11.97 -12.13
N PRO A 250 -0.60 -11.22 -13.25
CA PRO A 250 0.06 -11.61 -14.49
C PRO A 250 1.59 -11.66 -14.31
N PRO A 251 2.30 -12.59 -14.98
CA PRO A 251 3.75 -12.68 -14.92
C PRO A 251 4.38 -11.45 -15.59
N LEU A 252 5.14 -10.64 -14.82
CA LEU A 252 6.07 -9.67 -15.39
C LEU A 252 7.47 -10.32 -15.41
N ASN A 253 8.18 -10.23 -16.52
CA ASN A 253 9.58 -10.64 -16.57
C ASN A 253 10.42 -9.60 -15.81
N ASP A 254 11.28 -10.06 -14.90
CA ASP A 254 12.20 -9.26 -14.09
C ASP A 254 13.35 -8.68 -14.95
N PRO A 255 13.47 -7.34 -15.13
CA PRO A 255 14.53 -6.78 -15.95
C PRO A 255 15.71 -6.15 -15.19
N THR A 256 15.71 -6.02 -13.85
CA THR A 256 16.62 -5.03 -13.22
C THR A 256 17.69 -5.56 -12.27
N GLY A 257 17.51 -6.67 -11.54
CA GLY A 257 18.62 -7.28 -10.76
C GLY A 257 19.41 -6.34 -9.83
N ILE A 258 18.81 -5.26 -9.31
CA ILE A 258 19.48 -4.30 -8.42
C ILE A 258 19.48 -4.85 -6.98
N ILE A 259 20.66 -4.91 -6.37
CA ILE A 259 20.90 -5.31 -4.98
C ILE A 259 21.40 -4.06 -4.22
N TYR A 260 20.70 -3.65 -3.17
CA TYR A 260 21.16 -2.61 -2.23
C TYR A 260 21.90 -3.27 -1.05
N THR A 261 22.86 -2.58 -0.45
CA THR A 261 23.55 -3.03 0.78
C THR A 261 22.77 -2.62 2.05
N ASP A 262 22.98 -3.33 3.17
CA ASP A 262 22.31 -3.05 4.47
C ASP A 262 22.48 -1.59 4.92
N GLU A 263 23.65 -0.99 4.68
CA GLU A 263 23.98 0.40 5.06
C GLU A 263 23.24 1.43 4.17
N GLU A 264 23.11 1.15 2.87
CA GLU A 264 22.32 1.97 1.94
C GLU A 264 20.82 1.93 2.28
N PHE A 265 20.34 0.78 2.77
CA PHE A 265 18.96 0.60 3.22
C PHE A 265 18.66 1.33 4.52
N GLU A 266 19.48 1.18 5.57
CA GLU A 266 19.29 1.92 6.82
C GLU A 266 19.40 3.44 6.58
N THR A 267 20.29 3.87 5.69
CA THR A 267 20.39 5.28 5.27
C THR A 267 19.14 5.74 4.54
N HIS A 268 18.58 4.92 3.64
CA HIS A 268 17.34 5.23 2.93
C HIS A 268 16.13 5.25 3.89
N LEU A 269 16.02 4.26 4.78
CA LEU A 269 14.99 4.19 5.81
C LEU A 269 15.03 5.37 6.77
N ALA A 270 16.22 5.81 7.20
CA ALA A 270 16.39 6.97 8.05
C ALA A 270 16.15 8.30 7.30
N SER A 271 16.14 8.28 5.96
CA SER A 271 15.86 9.45 5.12
C SER A 271 14.37 9.66 4.85
N LEU A 272 13.52 8.68 5.15
CA LEU A 272 12.07 8.83 5.03
C LEU A 272 11.58 9.78 6.14
N PRO A 273 10.77 10.80 5.82
CA PRO A 273 10.30 11.76 6.81
C PRO A 273 9.39 11.05 7.82
N TYR A 274 9.82 10.98 9.07
CA TYR A 274 8.99 10.56 10.20
C TYR A 274 9.01 11.66 11.26
N GLU A 275 7.84 12.26 11.50
CA GLU A 275 7.57 12.97 12.74
C GLU A 275 6.64 12.08 13.56
N HIS A 276 7.03 11.79 14.81
CA HIS A 276 6.14 11.17 15.79
C HIS A 276 4.81 11.96 15.82
N PRO A 277 3.64 11.31 15.68
CA PRO A 277 2.42 11.91 16.13
C PRO A 277 2.60 12.13 17.64
N SER A 278 2.71 13.38 18.05
CA SER A 278 2.78 13.72 19.47
C SER A 278 1.48 13.25 20.13
N ASP A 279 1.61 12.43 21.18
CA ASP A 279 0.51 11.95 22.01
C ASP A 279 -0.50 13.07 22.30
N SER A 280 -1.75 12.88 21.89
CA SER A 280 -2.89 13.75 22.20
C SER A 280 -4.04 12.93 22.76
#